data_AF-A0A948IW84-F1
#
_entry.id   AF-A0A948IW84-F1
#
_cell.length_a   1.000
_cell.length_b   1.000
_cell.length_c   1.000
_cell.angle_alpha   90.00
_cell.angle_beta   90.00
_cell.angle_gamma   90.00
#
_symmetry.space_group_name_H-M   'P 1'
#
loop_
_entity.id
_entity.type
_entity.pdbx_description
1 polymer ?
#
loop_
_entity_poly.entity_id
_entity_poly.type
_entity_poly.pdbx_seq_one_letter_code
_entity_poly.pdbx_strand_id
1 'polypeptide(L)'
;MIRNVAVSLCVLTFGLAVPILEINATHVWNPAWPGHARLHEVWQLITNVVLALACLWLVWVRRQVRSAALLGLAVVGGFLAAYALRGAFGGSMVHPDGSELLIGGVNPATAIMLLSMAVLLGCAWPAPASRANPAEHRTETRATGVKGAGQGPRRVQSMTAARALTWSVMLWFVVAVAGQAIFAIYIALFYGGATLRGDVAAWREVMPGRVTVGDTVGIATMGVHLALAFVVTAAGPLQLIPAIRARMPAVHRWVGRVYIVVGFLISLGGLYLIWGRRDADDTLLKSAPLTLNALLIMVFAAMAWRHALARRMALHREWALRLFLAMSGVWFLRIGIMIWVATVGTAGLGGRLEGPVGTGLKFACYLAPLGVLQLYFVAQRSAVASAKWAMAAAMGVLAVATAAGVVMASIAFWLPHI
;
A
#
# COMPACT_ATOMS: atom_id res chain seq x y z
N MET A 1 17.59 14.44 6.01
CA MET A 1 16.81 13.18 5.88
C MET A 1 16.08 12.85 7.18
N ILE A 2 16.76 12.83 8.34
CA ILE A 2 16.11 12.62 9.65
C ILE A 2 14.96 13.61 9.88
N ARG A 3 15.19 14.92 9.70
CA ARG A 3 14.14 15.95 9.82
C ARG A 3 12.96 15.74 8.86
N ASN A 4 13.20 15.26 7.64
CA ASN A 4 12.14 15.00 6.67
C ASN A 4 11.24 13.84 7.13
N VAL A 5 11.85 12.76 7.62
CA VAL A 5 11.12 11.61 8.16
C VAL A 5 10.37 12.00 9.43
N ALA A 6 11.04 12.72 10.34
CA ALA A 6 10.44 13.20 11.59
C ALA A 6 9.19 14.07 11.32
N VAL A 7 9.30 15.09 10.46
CA VAL A 7 8.14 15.91 10.08
C VAL A 7 7.06 15.08 9.39
N SER A 8 7.42 14.12 8.53
CA SER A 8 6.43 13.26 7.86
C SER A 8 5.66 12.39 8.86
N LEU A 9 6.33 11.82 9.86
CA LEU A 9 5.69 11.03 10.90
C LEU A 9 4.74 11.89 11.75
N CYS A 10 5.16 13.09 12.15
CA CYS A 10 4.30 14.04 12.87
C CYS A 10 3.10 14.51 12.04
N VAL A 11 3.24 14.60 10.71
CA VAL A 11 2.15 15.02 9.82
C VAL A 11 1.15 13.90 9.58
N LEU A 12 1.59 12.64 9.58
CA LEU A 12 0.72 11.48 9.44
C LEU A 12 -0.21 11.28 10.66
N THR A 13 0.10 11.87 11.82
CA THR A 13 -0.81 11.79 12.97
C THR A 13 -2.12 12.50 12.66
N PHE A 14 -2.10 13.78 12.26
CA PHE A 14 -3.31 14.53 11.92
C PHE A 14 -3.83 14.27 10.50
N GLY A 15 -2.94 13.88 9.57
CA GLY A 15 -3.31 13.65 8.18
C GLY A 15 -3.81 12.25 7.84
N LEU A 16 -3.66 11.28 8.76
CA LEU A 16 -4.06 9.89 8.53
C LEU A 16 -4.60 9.23 9.79
N ALA A 17 -3.87 9.28 10.92
CA ALA A 17 -4.30 8.59 12.14
C ALA A 17 -5.59 9.20 12.71
N VAL A 18 -5.71 10.52 12.80
CA VAL A 18 -6.92 11.21 13.28
C VAL A 18 -8.14 10.87 12.41
N PRO A 19 -8.12 11.00 11.06
CA PRO A 19 -9.22 10.54 10.21
C PRO A 19 -9.65 9.08 10.45
N ILE A 20 -8.69 8.17 10.66
CA ILE A 20 -9.01 6.76 10.96
C ILE A 20 -9.74 6.61 12.31
N LEU A 21 -9.38 7.44 13.30
CA LEU A 21 -9.96 7.41 14.64
C LEU A 21 -11.30 8.16 14.74
N GLU A 22 -11.58 9.09 13.81
CA GLU A 22 -12.75 9.98 13.86
C GLU A 22 -13.86 9.54 12.88
N ILE A 23 -13.56 8.78 11.83
CA ILE A 23 -14.59 8.29 10.88
C ILE A 23 -15.24 7.02 11.44
N ASN A 24 -16.16 7.19 12.39
CA ASN A 24 -16.92 6.08 13.00
C ASN A 24 -18.21 6.58 13.68
N ALA A 25 -18.92 5.63 14.32
CA ALA A 25 -20.17 5.86 15.04
C ALA A 25 -20.06 6.76 16.28
N THR A 26 -18.87 6.94 16.86
CA THR A 26 -18.68 7.76 18.07
C THR A 26 -18.32 9.22 17.77
N HIS A 27 -17.99 9.57 16.52
CA HIS A 27 -17.65 10.94 16.10
C HIS A 27 -18.43 11.38 14.85
N VAL A 28 -17.91 11.15 13.63
CA VAL A 28 -18.53 11.61 12.37
C VAL A 28 -19.99 11.16 12.22
N TRP A 29 -20.35 9.99 12.74
CA TRP A 29 -21.72 9.47 12.71
C TRP A 29 -22.41 9.46 14.08
N ASN A 30 -21.91 10.22 15.05
CA ASN A 30 -22.46 10.25 16.40
C ASN A 30 -23.87 10.86 16.40
N PRO A 31 -24.92 10.11 16.81
CA PRO A 31 -26.30 10.61 16.81
C PRO A 31 -26.56 11.63 17.92
N ALA A 32 -25.75 11.67 18.98
CA ALA A 32 -25.90 12.61 20.09
C ALA A 32 -25.37 14.01 19.76
N TRP A 33 -24.52 14.14 18.74
CA TRP A 33 -23.99 15.44 18.32
C TRP A 33 -25.01 16.16 17.41
N PRO A 34 -25.19 17.49 17.52
CA PRO A 34 -25.92 18.24 16.53
C PRO A 34 -25.28 18.07 15.14
N GLY A 35 -26.10 18.05 14.08
CA GLY A 35 -25.60 17.92 12.70
C GLY A 35 -24.55 18.98 12.33
N HIS A 36 -24.64 20.16 12.94
CA HIS A 36 -23.67 21.24 12.79
C HIS A 36 -22.29 20.88 13.36
N ALA A 37 -22.21 20.21 14.51
CA ALA A 37 -20.93 19.79 15.10
C ALA A 37 -20.24 18.73 14.24
N ARG A 38 -21.02 17.77 13.70
CA ARG A 38 -20.50 16.78 12.74
C ARG A 38 -19.94 17.41 11.47
N LEU A 39 -20.58 18.47 10.97
CA LEU A 39 -20.07 19.23 9.82
C LEU A 39 -18.69 19.84 10.12
N HIS A 40 -18.51 20.45 11.30
CA HIS A 40 -17.21 21.00 11.71
C HIS A 40 -16.15 19.92 11.83
N GLU A 41 -16.49 18.73 12.36
CA GLU A 41 -15.55 17.62 12.45
C GLU A 41 -15.09 17.16 11.05
N VAL A 42 -16.01 16.90 10.13
CA VAL A 42 -15.66 16.51 8.76
C VAL A 42 -14.86 17.60 8.05
N TRP A 43 -15.21 18.87 8.26
CA TRP A 43 -14.45 20.02 7.71
C TRP A 43 -13.02 20.07 8.26
N GLN A 44 -12.85 19.88 9.57
CA GLN A 44 -11.55 19.77 10.23
C GLN A 44 -10.72 18.63 9.63
N LEU A 45 -11.30 17.43 9.50
CA LEU A 45 -10.60 16.26 8.95
C LEU A 45 -10.11 16.50 7.52
N ILE A 46 -10.96 17.01 6.63
CA ILE A 46 -10.59 17.30 5.25
C ILE A 46 -9.45 18.33 5.22
N THR A 47 -9.55 19.38 6.04
CA THR A 47 -8.54 20.44 6.11
C THR A 47 -7.21 19.89 6.61
N ASN A 48 -7.22 19.06 7.65
CA ASN A 48 -6.04 18.40 8.19
C ASN A 48 -5.36 17.48 7.17
N VAL A 49 -6.14 16.70 6.40
CA VAL A 49 -5.61 15.86 5.32
C VAL A 49 -4.95 16.71 4.22
N VAL A 50 -5.59 17.79 3.78
CA VAL A 50 -5.02 18.69 2.76
C VAL A 50 -3.74 19.36 3.25
N LEU A 51 -3.72 19.85 4.49
CA LEU A 51 -2.52 20.43 5.11
C LEU A 51 -1.40 19.40 5.26
N ALA A 52 -1.74 18.14 5.56
CA ALA A 52 -0.78 17.06 5.64
C ALA A 52 -0.15 16.76 4.28
N LEU A 53 -0.96 16.68 3.22
CA LEU A 53 -0.46 16.52 1.85
C LEU A 53 0.44 17.69 1.43
N ALA A 54 0.06 18.93 1.79
CA ALA A 54 0.88 20.11 1.55
C ALA A 54 2.22 20.03 2.29
N CYS A 55 2.23 19.60 3.56
CA CYS A 55 3.46 19.37 4.33
C CYS A 55 4.35 18.30 3.67
N LEU A 56 3.78 17.17 3.24
CA LEU A 56 4.53 16.11 2.57
C LEU A 56 5.12 16.59 1.25
N TRP A 57 4.37 17.38 0.47
CA TRP A 57 4.87 18.02 -0.74
C TRP A 57 6.01 19.00 -0.43
N LEU A 58 5.88 19.84 0.59
CA LEU A 58 6.93 20.77 1.03
C LEU A 58 8.20 20.01 1.43
N VAL A 59 8.09 18.92 2.20
CA VAL A 59 9.22 18.13 2.70
C VAL A 59 9.93 17.37 1.57
N TRP A 60 9.18 16.69 0.71
CA TRP A 60 9.75 15.71 -0.23
C TRP A 60 10.00 16.28 -1.63
N VAL A 61 9.14 17.19 -2.09
CA VAL A 61 9.24 17.82 -3.41
C VAL A 61 10.00 19.14 -3.32
N ARG A 62 9.54 20.07 -2.50
CA ARG A 62 10.13 21.42 -2.41
C ARG A 62 11.37 21.50 -1.53
N ARG A 63 11.63 20.46 -0.73
CA ARG A 63 12.72 20.40 0.25
C ARG A 63 12.68 21.54 1.29
N GLN A 64 11.49 22.07 1.56
CA GLN A 64 11.24 23.15 2.51
C GLN A 64 10.77 22.60 3.87
N VAL A 65 11.68 21.92 4.58
CA VAL A 65 11.35 21.22 5.84
C VAL A 65 10.91 22.19 6.94
N ARG A 66 11.47 23.40 7.00
CA ARG A 66 11.09 24.42 7.99
C ARG A 66 9.64 24.88 7.80
N SER A 67 9.24 25.18 6.56
CA SER A 67 7.87 25.59 6.24
C SER A 67 6.86 24.50 6.56
N ALA A 68 7.19 23.24 6.24
CA ALA A 68 6.34 22.11 6.60
C ALA A 68 6.24 21.91 8.12
N ALA A 69 7.34 22.09 8.85
CA ALA A 69 7.33 22.00 10.31
C ALA A 69 6.47 23.10 10.94
N LEU A 70 6.56 24.34 10.45
CA LEU A 70 5.73 25.46 10.92
C LEU A 70 4.24 25.23 10.63
N LEU A 71 3.90 24.69 9.46
CA LEU A 71 2.52 24.36 9.12
C LEU A 71 1.98 23.23 10.00
N GLY A 72 2.78 22.19 10.25
CA GLY A 72 2.43 21.13 11.20
C GLY A 72 2.27 21.63 12.64
N LEU A 73 3.09 22.59 13.08
CA LEU A 73 2.97 23.22 14.40
C LEU A 73 1.65 23.96 14.57
N ALA A 74 1.13 24.60 13.51
CA ALA A 74 -0.16 25.26 13.58
C ALA A 74 -1.30 24.27 13.85
N VAL A 75 -1.29 23.10 13.20
CA VAL A 75 -2.31 22.06 13.39
C VAL A 75 -2.19 21.41 14.77
N VAL A 76 -1.00 20.92 15.12
CA VAL A 76 -0.75 20.25 16.41
C VAL A 76 -0.94 21.22 17.59
N GLY A 77 -0.50 22.47 17.43
CA GLY A 77 -0.68 23.52 18.44
C GLY A 77 -2.14 23.91 18.62
N GLY A 78 -2.92 23.95 17.54
CA GLY A 78 -4.37 24.17 17.61
C GLY A 78 -5.07 23.12 18.48
N PHE A 79 -4.76 21.84 18.26
CA PHE A 79 -5.29 20.76 19.10
C PHE A 79 -4.88 20.90 20.56
N LEU A 80 -3.59 21.12 20.85
CA LEU A 80 -3.10 21.24 22.23
C LEU A 80 -3.67 22.45 22.96
N ALA A 81 -3.88 23.57 22.25
CA ALA A 81 -4.54 24.75 22.79
C ALA A 81 -6.01 24.47 23.10
N ALA A 82 -6.74 23.82 22.18
CA ALA A 82 -8.12 23.39 22.42
C ALA A 82 -8.21 22.43 23.61
N TYR A 83 -7.29 21.46 23.71
CA TYR A 83 -7.21 20.55 24.85
C TYR A 83 -6.95 21.30 26.16
N ALA A 84 -6.00 22.24 26.20
CA ALA A 84 -5.70 23.02 27.40
C ALA A 84 -6.87 23.92 27.84
N LEU A 85 -7.60 24.48 26.88
CA LEU A 85 -8.70 25.42 27.12
C LEU A 85 -10.07 24.74 27.21
N ARG A 86 -10.15 23.42 27.10
CA ARG A 86 -11.41 22.66 26.96
C ARG A 86 -12.47 23.01 28.00
N GLY A 87 -12.05 23.23 29.26
CA GLY A 87 -12.96 23.60 30.35
C GLY A 87 -13.69 24.94 30.13
N ALA A 88 -13.10 25.87 29.37
CA ALA A 88 -13.68 27.20 29.14
C ALA A 88 -14.88 27.19 28.16
N PHE A 89 -14.98 26.15 27.33
CA PHE A 89 -16.06 26.02 26.32
C PHE A 89 -16.82 24.69 26.46
N GLY A 90 -16.68 24.00 27.58
CA GLY A 90 -17.36 22.72 27.84
C GLY A 90 -16.83 21.55 27.01
N GLY A 91 -15.62 21.65 26.47
CA GLY A 91 -14.96 20.56 25.75
C GLY A 91 -14.48 19.44 26.68
N SER A 92 -14.50 18.21 26.18
CA SER A 92 -14.07 17.01 26.90
C SER A 92 -13.47 15.99 25.95
N MET A 93 -12.54 15.17 26.44
CA MET A 93 -12.07 13.94 25.76
C MET A 93 -12.84 12.69 26.19
N VAL A 94 -13.77 12.84 27.14
CA VAL A 94 -14.63 11.76 27.62
C VAL A 94 -15.75 11.54 26.63
N HIS A 95 -15.96 10.28 26.24
CA HIS A 95 -17.05 9.88 25.38
C HIS A 95 -18.42 10.05 26.06
N PRO A 96 -19.53 10.09 25.31
CA PRO A 96 -20.87 10.21 25.88
C PRO A 96 -21.25 9.09 26.87
N ASP A 97 -20.59 7.94 26.79
CA ASP A 97 -20.75 6.80 27.70
C ASP A 97 -19.93 6.93 29.00
N GLY A 98 -19.21 8.05 29.18
CA GLY A 98 -18.36 8.31 30.33
C GLY A 98 -16.96 7.69 30.24
N SER A 99 -16.64 6.97 29.17
CA SER A 99 -15.32 6.37 28.98
C SER A 99 -14.29 7.38 28.45
N GLU A 100 -13.05 7.26 28.90
CA GLU A 100 -11.90 7.95 28.30
C GLU A 100 -10.74 6.97 28.17
N LEU A 101 -10.08 6.97 27.02
CA LEU A 101 -8.88 6.17 26.81
C LEU A 101 -7.70 6.82 27.56
N LEU A 102 -7.35 6.25 28.72
CA LEU A 102 -6.22 6.67 29.53
C LEU A 102 -5.18 5.55 29.64
N ILE A 103 -3.91 5.88 29.42
CA ILE A 103 -2.77 4.99 29.65
C ILE A 103 -1.87 5.67 30.68
N GLY A 104 -1.78 5.09 31.89
CA GLY A 104 -1.02 5.71 32.99
C GLY A 104 -1.54 7.09 33.42
N GLY A 105 -2.85 7.33 33.28
CA GLY A 105 -3.49 8.61 33.61
C GLY A 105 -3.37 9.70 32.54
N VAL A 106 -2.78 9.39 31.38
CA VAL A 106 -2.63 10.34 30.27
C VAL A 106 -3.39 9.86 29.04
N ASN A 107 -4.09 10.77 28.38
CA ASN A 107 -4.73 10.50 27.10
C ASN A 107 -3.64 10.30 26.01
N PRO A 108 -3.60 9.14 25.33
CA PRO A 108 -2.57 8.84 24.33
C PRO A 108 -2.53 9.85 23.17
N ALA A 109 -3.67 10.40 22.76
CA ALA A 109 -3.72 11.40 21.70
C ALA A 109 -2.98 12.67 22.15
N THR A 110 -3.20 13.13 23.38
CA THR A 110 -2.50 14.28 23.95
C THR A 110 -0.99 14.04 24.05
N ALA A 111 -0.57 12.86 24.51
CA ALA A 111 0.85 12.51 24.58
C ALA A 111 1.53 12.51 23.21
N ILE A 112 0.88 11.94 22.18
CA ILE A 112 1.37 11.91 20.80
C ILE A 112 1.46 13.32 20.23
N MET A 113 0.48 14.19 20.51
CA MET A 113 0.46 15.57 20.03
C MET A 113 1.54 16.41 20.72
N LEU A 114 1.79 16.22 22.03
CA LEU A 114 2.90 16.86 22.74
C LEU A 114 4.27 16.43 22.18
N LEU A 115 4.44 15.13 21.91
CA LEU A 115 5.66 14.63 21.27
C LEU A 115 5.84 15.20 19.86
N SER A 116 4.75 15.25 19.08
CA SER A 116 4.75 15.82 17.72
C SER A 116 5.12 17.29 17.74
N MET A 117 4.59 18.07 18.69
CA MET A 117 4.94 19.46 18.93
C MET A 117 6.45 19.61 19.18
N ALA A 118 7.03 18.83 20.11
CA ALA A 118 8.45 18.90 20.42
C ALA A 118 9.35 18.55 19.20
N VAL A 119 8.99 17.51 18.45
CA VAL A 119 9.71 17.10 17.24
C VAL A 119 9.63 18.17 16.15
N LEU A 120 8.46 18.75 15.94
CA LEU A 120 8.24 19.80 14.95
C LEU A 120 8.98 21.09 15.32
N LEU A 121 9.02 21.48 16.60
CA LEU A 121 9.81 22.61 17.10
C LEU A 121 11.30 22.40 16.82
N GLY A 122 11.86 21.22 17.14
CA GLY A 122 13.25 20.89 16.84
C GLY A 122 13.55 20.82 15.34
N CYS A 123 12.54 20.50 14.52
CA CYS A 123 12.65 20.53 13.07
C CYS A 123 12.52 21.93 12.48
N ALA A 124 11.77 22.84 13.11
CA ALA A 124 11.62 24.22 12.67
C ALA A 124 12.83 25.08 13.07
N TRP A 125 13.42 24.79 14.23
CA TRP A 125 14.54 25.52 14.83
C TRP A 125 15.67 24.56 15.25
N PRO A 126 16.43 24.00 14.28
CA PRO A 126 17.52 23.09 14.61
C PRO A 126 18.61 23.82 15.41
N ALA A 127 19.18 23.15 16.41
CA ALA A 127 20.32 23.66 17.16
C ALA A 127 21.48 24.04 16.21
N PRO A 128 22.24 25.11 16.51
CA PRO A 128 23.38 25.50 15.69
C PRO A 128 24.42 24.37 15.65
N ALA A 129 24.80 23.97 14.43
CA ALA A 129 25.82 22.94 14.24
C ALA A 129 27.19 23.48 14.70
N SER A 130 27.89 22.72 15.54
CA SER A 130 29.32 22.95 15.80
C SER A 130 30.07 22.89 14.47
N ARG A 131 30.77 23.98 14.12
CA ARG A 131 31.48 24.14 12.84
C ARG A 131 32.50 23.01 12.65
N ALA A 132 32.23 22.10 11.73
CA ALA A 132 33.23 21.20 11.16
C ALA A 132 33.78 21.81 9.86
N ASN A 133 35.11 21.84 9.75
CA ASN A 133 35.93 22.52 8.76
C ASN A 133 35.69 21.99 7.32
N PRO A 134 35.45 22.83 6.30
CA PRO A 134 35.32 22.39 4.91
C PRO A 134 36.64 22.57 4.15
N ALA A 135 37.40 21.48 3.97
CA ALA A 135 38.47 21.40 2.99
C ALA A 135 38.36 20.07 2.22
N GLU A 136 38.71 20.13 0.93
CA GLU A 136 38.65 19.07 -0.10
C GLU A 136 37.23 18.74 -0.59
N HIS A 137 36.85 18.96 -1.85
CA HIS A 137 37.56 18.57 -3.06
C HIS A 137 37.09 19.46 -4.23
N ARG A 138 38.02 20.17 -4.87
CA ARG A 138 37.78 20.90 -6.12
C ARG A 138 38.93 20.54 -7.07
N THR A 139 38.63 19.75 -8.09
CA THR A 139 39.48 19.48 -9.25
C THR A 139 38.53 19.16 -10.40
N GLU A 140 38.28 20.14 -11.26
CA GLU A 140 38.81 20.22 -12.64
C GLU A 140 38.23 19.17 -13.59
N THR A 141 37.41 19.63 -14.54
CA THR A 141 37.63 19.28 -15.95
C THR A 141 37.01 20.33 -16.87
N ARG A 142 37.84 20.97 -17.68
CA ARG A 142 37.47 21.87 -18.78
C ARG A 142 37.66 21.11 -20.09
N ALA A 143 36.62 21.20 -20.93
CA ALA A 143 36.58 21.11 -22.40
C ALA A 143 37.31 19.97 -23.16
N THR A 144 36.52 19.19 -23.92
CA THR A 144 36.82 18.89 -25.32
C THR A 144 35.53 18.90 -26.13
N GLY A 145 35.47 19.77 -27.14
CA GLY A 145 34.42 19.74 -28.16
C GLY A 145 34.67 18.61 -29.15
N VAL A 146 33.60 17.90 -29.50
CA VAL A 146 33.47 17.20 -30.78
C VAL A 146 32.07 17.50 -31.30
N LYS A 147 31.98 18.33 -32.33
CA LYS A 147 30.79 18.44 -33.18
C LYS A 147 30.72 17.16 -34.00
N GLY A 148 29.80 16.26 -33.63
CA GLY A 148 29.42 15.08 -34.40
C GLY A 148 28.07 15.29 -35.09
N ALA A 149 28.08 15.14 -36.41
CA ALA A 149 26.97 15.37 -37.33
C ALA A 149 25.73 14.49 -37.08
N GLY A 150 24.54 15.03 -37.43
CA GLY A 150 23.39 14.25 -37.93
C GLY A 150 22.72 13.24 -37.00
N GLN A 151 22.23 13.63 -35.82
CA GLN A 151 21.33 12.80 -35.00
C GLN A 151 19.92 13.41 -34.94
N GLY A 152 19.20 13.33 -36.06
CA GLY A 152 17.86 13.88 -36.26
C GLY A 152 16.73 13.17 -35.47
N PRO A 153 15.46 13.59 -35.71
CA PRO A 153 14.24 13.36 -34.88
C PRO A 153 14.03 11.96 -34.26
N ARG A 154 14.59 10.90 -34.85
CA ARG A 154 14.55 9.52 -34.34
C ARG A 154 15.14 9.37 -32.93
N ARG A 155 16.23 10.08 -32.57
CA ARG A 155 16.84 10.01 -31.23
C ARG A 155 16.00 10.73 -30.17
N VAL A 156 15.36 11.83 -30.54
CA VAL A 156 14.46 12.59 -29.66
C VAL A 156 13.17 11.79 -29.42
N GLN A 157 12.59 11.20 -30.47
CA GLN A 157 11.41 10.34 -30.35
C GLN A 157 11.64 9.12 -29.44
N SER A 158 12.82 8.49 -29.50
CA SER A 158 13.13 7.34 -28.66
C SER A 158 13.27 7.70 -27.16
N MET A 159 13.76 8.91 -26.85
CA MET A 159 13.80 9.45 -25.48
C MET A 159 12.41 9.79 -24.95
N THR A 160 11.55 10.42 -25.75
CA THR A 160 10.16 10.73 -25.37
C THR A 160 9.36 9.45 -25.14
N ALA A 161 9.49 8.45 -26.01
CA ALA A 161 8.83 7.16 -25.86
C ALA A 161 9.27 6.42 -24.58
N ALA A 162 10.56 6.45 -24.25
CA ALA A 162 11.08 5.84 -23.02
C ALA A 162 10.57 6.55 -21.74
N ARG A 163 10.46 7.89 -21.78
CA ARG A 163 9.86 8.67 -20.69
C ARG A 163 8.38 8.34 -20.54
N ALA A 164 7.61 8.33 -21.63
CA ALA A 164 6.19 8.00 -21.61
C ALA A 164 5.92 6.62 -20.99
N LEU A 165 6.69 5.60 -21.41
CA LEU A 165 6.61 4.26 -20.82
C LEU A 165 6.93 4.26 -19.31
N THR A 166 7.92 5.05 -18.90
CA THR A 166 8.28 5.14 -17.47
C THR A 166 7.14 5.77 -16.65
N TRP A 167 6.56 6.87 -17.14
CA TRP A 167 5.47 7.57 -16.47
C TRP A 167 4.19 6.74 -16.43
N SER A 168 3.84 6.02 -17.50
CA SER A 168 2.63 5.17 -17.51
C SER A 168 2.75 3.98 -16.55
N VAL A 169 3.93 3.35 -16.45
CA VAL A 169 4.18 2.31 -15.45
C VAL A 169 4.14 2.88 -14.04
N MET A 170 4.69 4.08 -13.82
CA MET A 170 4.63 4.72 -12.52
C MET A 170 3.20 5.09 -12.12
N LEU A 171 2.39 5.58 -13.05
CA LEU A 171 0.97 5.85 -12.85
C LEU A 171 0.22 4.57 -12.44
N TRP A 172 0.38 3.49 -13.21
CA TRP A 172 -0.22 2.20 -12.87
C TRP A 172 0.23 1.71 -11.49
N PHE A 173 1.52 1.83 -11.17
CA PHE A 173 2.06 1.42 -9.89
C PHE A 173 1.45 2.22 -8.73
N VAL A 174 1.31 3.54 -8.85
CA VAL A 174 0.68 4.38 -7.82
C VAL A 174 -0.78 3.96 -7.60
N VAL A 175 -1.54 3.73 -8.68
CA VAL A 175 -2.92 3.25 -8.59
C VAL A 175 -2.99 1.89 -7.90
N ALA A 176 -2.12 0.96 -8.29
CA ALA A 176 -2.08 -0.38 -7.71
C ALA A 176 -1.73 -0.35 -6.21
N VAL A 177 -0.73 0.46 -5.82
CA VAL A 177 -0.34 0.61 -4.41
C VAL A 177 -1.45 1.26 -3.58
N ALA A 178 -2.16 2.26 -4.12
CA ALA A 178 -3.31 2.84 -3.45
C ALA A 178 -4.41 1.78 -3.22
N GLY A 179 -4.73 0.99 -4.25
CA GLY A 179 -5.71 -0.10 -4.12
C GLY A 179 -5.27 -1.23 -3.19
N GLN A 180 -3.97 -1.56 -3.15
CA GLN A 180 -3.41 -2.52 -2.19
C GLN A 180 -3.45 -1.98 -0.76
N ALA A 181 -3.25 -0.67 -0.56
CA ALA A 181 -3.37 -0.04 0.75
C ALA A 181 -4.81 -0.11 1.27
N ILE A 182 -5.81 0.20 0.42
CA ILE A 182 -7.23 0.04 0.79
C ILE A 182 -7.54 -1.42 1.15
N PHE A 183 -7.06 -2.36 0.34
CA PHE A 183 -7.27 -3.79 0.62
C PHE A 183 -6.59 -4.25 1.92
N ALA A 184 -5.37 -3.78 2.20
CA ALA A 184 -4.67 -4.08 3.45
C ALA A 184 -5.39 -3.50 4.66
N ILE A 185 -5.90 -2.26 4.56
CA ILE A 185 -6.72 -1.62 5.60
C ILE A 185 -7.98 -2.46 5.86
N TYR A 186 -8.68 -2.88 4.81
CA TYR A 186 -9.82 -3.77 4.92
C TYR A 186 -9.48 -5.07 5.66
N ILE A 187 -8.37 -5.72 5.29
CA ILE A 187 -7.96 -6.96 5.97
C ILE A 187 -7.74 -6.71 7.47
N ALA A 188 -7.06 -5.62 7.82
CA ALA A 188 -6.77 -5.28 9.20
C ALA A 188 -8.02 -4.94 10.01
N LEU A 189 -8.91 -4.09 9.48
CA LEU A 189 -10.09 -3.61 10.20
C LEU A 189 -11.15 -4.70 10.34
N PHE A 190 -11.45 -5.42 9.26
CA PHE A 190 -12.47 -6.47 9.29
C PHE A 190 -11.95 -7.73 10.00
N TYR A 191 -10.96 -8.43 9.41
CA TYR A 191 -10.50 -9.71 9.97
C TYR A 191 -9.74 -9.51 11.29
N GLY A 192 -8.83 -8.53 11.35
CA GLY A 192 -8.09 -8.22 12.57
C GLY A 192 -9.00 -7.71 13.69
N GLY A 193 -9.88 -6.76 13.39
CA GLY A 193 -10.85 -6.24 14.36
C GLY A 193 -11.82 -7.30 14.88
N ALA A 194 -12.36 -8.15 14.00
CA ALA A 194 -13.21 -9.27 14.41
C ALA A 194 -12.48 -10.26 15.32
N THR A 195 -11.21 -10.56 15.03
CA THR A 195 -10.37 -11.42 15.89
C THR A 195 -10.17 -10.83 17.27
N LEU A 196 -9.85 -9.52 17.36
CA LEU A 196 -9.60 -8.84 18.63
C LEU A 196 -10.86 -8.74 19.51
N ARG A 197 -12.06 -8.71 18.90
CA ARG A 197 -13.34 -8.75 19.61
C ARG A 197 -13.78 -10.17 20.01
N GLY A 198 -13.03 -11.20 19.62
CA GLY A 198 -13.42 -12.61 19.81
C GLY A 198 -14.54 -13.08 18.88
N ASP A 199 -14.94 -12.28 17.90
CA ASP A 199 -16.02 -12.57 16.96
C ASP A 199 -15.48 -13.16 15.65
N VAL A 200 -14.86 -14.34 15.75
CA VAL A 200 -14.34 -15.06 14.57
C VAL A 200 -15.48 -15.59 13.69
N ALA A 201 -16.71 -15.62 14.21
CA ALA A 201 -17.90 -16.02 13.45
C ALA A 201 -18.23 -15.03 12.32
N ALA A 202 -17.97 -13.73 12.52
CA ALA A 202 -18.15 -12.68 11.50
C ALA A 202 -17.40 -12.98 10.18
N TRP A 203 -16.31 -13.74 10.21
CA TRP A 203 -15.57 -14.12 8.99
C TRP A 203 -16.43 -14.91 7.99
N ARG A 204 -17.50 -15.57 8.46
CA ARG A 204 -18.43 -16.35 7.62
C ARG A 204 -19.24 -15.50 6.66
N GLU A 205 -19.46 -14.23 6.99
CA GLU A 205 -20.18 -13.30 6.12
C GLU A 205 -19.46 -13.10 4.79
N VAL A 206 -18.12 -13.10 4.82
CA VAL A 206 -17.27 -12.89 3.65
C VAL A 206 -16.69 -14.18 3.09
N MET A 207 -16.49 -15.20 3.94
CA MET A 207 -15.94 -16.50 3.54
C MET A 207 -16.89 -17.66 3.87
N PRO A 208 -18.10 -17.70 3.28
CA PRO A 208 -19.07 -18.75 3.56
C PRO A 208 -18.49 -20.13 3.23
N GLY A 209 -18.60 -21.05 4.21
CA GLY A 209 -18.12 -22.42 4.11
C GLY A 209 -16.60 -22.61 4.25
N ARG A 210 -15.82 -21.58 4.63
CA ARG A 210 -14.38 -21.74 4.98
C ARG A 210 -14.08 -21.66 6.47
N VAL A 211 -15.09 -21.35 7.29
CA VAL A 211 -15.01 -21.23 8.75
C VAL A 211 -16.12 -22.09 9.35
N THR A 212 -15.79 -23.31 9.80
CA THR A 212 -16.76 -24.27 10.35
C THR A 212 -16.74 -24.23 11.88
N VAL A 213 -17.90 -24.37 12.53
CA VAL A 213 -17.98 -24.43 14.00
C VAL A 213 -17.20 -25.65 14.50
N GLY A 214 -16.35 -25.48 15.51
CA GLY A 214 -15.55 -26.57 16.10
C GLY A 214 -14.22 -26.88 15.38
N ASP A 215 -13.98 -26.28 14.20
CA ASP A 215 -12.75 -26.50 13.43
C ASP A 215 -11.64 -25.51 13.80
N THR A 216 -11.06 -25.72 14.98
CA THR A 216 -10.03 -24.84 15.53
C THR A 216 -8.79 -24.73 14.63
N VAL A 217 -8.35 -25.84 14.02
CA VAL A 217 -7.16 -25.88 13.17
C VAL A 217 -7.37 -25.11 11.86
N GLY A 218 -8.55 -25.23 11.24
CA GLY A 218 -8.86 -24.49 10.00
C GLY A 218 -8.97 -23.00 10.24
N ILE A 219 -9.65 -22.61 11.33
CA ILE A 219 -9.76 -21.23 11.75
C ILE A 219 -8.38 -20.63 12.02
N ALA A 220 -7.54 -21.31 12.82
CA ALA A 220 -6.20 -20.84 13.14
C ALA A 220 -5.34 -20.71 11.87
N THR A 221 -5.37 -21.71 11.00
CA THR A 221 -4.57 -21.71 9.77
C THR A 221 -5.02 -20.61 8.81
N MET A 222 -6.33 -20.42 8.65
CA MET A 222 -6.89 -19.32 7.86
C MET A 222 -6.49 -17.97 8.45
N GLY A 223 -6.58 -17.80 9.77
CA GLY A 223 -6.20 -16.58 10.46
C GLY A 223 -4.73 -16.22 10.26
N VAL A 224 -3.83 -17.20 10.42
CA VAL A 224 -2.40 -17.02 10.13
C VAL A 224 -2.21 -16.67 8.65
N HIS A 225 -2.88 -17.37 7.73
CA HIS A 225 -2.77 -17.08 6.30
C HIS A 225 -3.22 -15.66 5.95
N LEU A 226 -4.31 -15.16 6.54
CA LEU A 226 -4.81 -13.80 6.37
C LEU A 226 -3.86 -12.75 6.98
N ALA A 227 -3.30 -13.03 8.16
CA ALA A 227 -2.29 -12.16 8.77
C ALA A 227 -1.04 -12.05 7.88
N LEU A 228 -0.56 -13.16 7.31
CA LEU A 228 0.53 -13.16 6.35
C LEU A 228 0.13 -12.43 5.05
N ALA A 229 -1.13 -12.57 4.59
CA ALA A 229 -1.65 -11.85 3.43
C ALA A 229 -1.62 -10.32 3.63
N PHE A 230 -1.96 -9.85 4.83
CA PHE A 230 -1.81 -8.44 5.22
C PHE A 230 -0.35 -7.99 5.14
N VAL A 231 0.57 -8.74 5.76
CA VAL A 231 2.00 -8.41 5.77
C VAL A 231 2.56 -8.30 4.35
N VAL A 232 2.25 -9.24 3.45
CA VAL A 232 2.75 -9.18 2.07
C VAL A 232 2.15 -8.03 1.28
N THR A 233 0.87 -7.75 1.46
CA THR A 233 0.19 -6.65 0.76
C THR A 233 0.79 -5.30 1.16
N ALA A 234 1.14 -5.13 2.44
CA ALA A 234 1.79 -3.92 2.94
C ALA A 234 3.29 -3.83 2.57
N ALA A 235 4.03 -4.94 2.68
CA ALA A 235 5.49 -4.95 2.51
C ALA A 235 5.93 -4.93 1.03
N GLY A 236 5.13 -5.49 0.12
CA GLY A 236 5.45 -5.62 -1.30
C GLY A 236 5.76 -4.28 -1.97
N PRO A 237 4.88 -3.27 -1.92
CA PRO A 237 5.11 -1.94 -2.48
C PRO A 237 6.41 -1.29 -2.00
N LEU A 238 6.73 -1.44 -0.71
CA LEU A 238 7.92 -0.83 -0.09
C LEU A 238 9.22 -1.35 -0.73
N GLN A 239 9.24 -2.58 -1.24
CA GLN A 239 10.40 -3.15 -1.94
C GLN A 239 10.66 -2.48 -3.29
N LEU A 240 9.64 -1.91 -3.92
CA LEU A 240 9.71 -1.36 -5.27
C LEU A 240 9.96 0.16 -5.30
N ILE A 241 9.87 0.85 -4.15
CA ILE A 241 10.13 2.29 -4.04
C ILE A 241 11.64 2.57 -4.18
N PRO A 242 12.09 3.30 -5.23
CA PRO A 242 13.51 3.54 -5.47
C PRO A 242 14.19 4.30 -4.33
N ALA A 243 13.47 5.21 -3.67
CA ALA A 243 13.98 5.99 -2.55
C ALA A 243 14.35 5.12 -1.34
N ILE A 244 13.57 4.07 -1.04
CA ILE A 244 13.86 3.14 0.06
C ILE A 244 15.11 2.33 -0.28
N ARG A 245 15.20 1.77 -1.49
CA ARG A 245 16.36 0.99 -1.93
C ARG A 245 17.67 1.82 -1.94
N ALA A 246 17.60 3.07 -2.37
CA ALA A 246 18.79 3.93 -2.50
C ALA A 246 19.22 4.58 -1.17
N ARG A 247 18.28 4.97 -0.31
CA ARG A 247 18.58 5.74 0.91
C ARG A 247 18.49 4.93 2.20
N MET A 248 17.78 3.81 2.18
CA MET A 248 17.54 2.95 3.35
C MET A 248 17.79 1.47 3.00
N PRO A 249 19.01 1.11 2.55
CA PRO A 249 19.31 -0.25 2.08
C PRO A 249 19.12 -1.32 3.16
N ALA A 250 19.35 -0.99 4.44
CA ALA A 250 19.09 -1.92 5.54
C ALA A 250 17.59 -2.26 5.65
N VAL A 251 16.70 -1.27 5.52
CA VAL A 251 15.25 -1.47 5.54
C VAL A 251 14.80 -2.28 4.34
N HIS A 252 15.29 -1.95 3.14
CA HIS A 252 15.01 -2.74 1.94
C HIS A 252 15.38 -4.22 2.15
N ARG A 253 16.57 -4.52 2.70
CA ARG A 253 17.03 -5.89 2.95
C ARG A 253 16.19 -6.63 3.98
N TRP A 254 15.89 -6.01 5.13
CA TRP A 254 15.10 -6.68 6.18
C TRP A 254 13.65 -6.90 5.76
N VAL A 255 13.00 -5.89 5.19
CA VAL A 255 11.64 -6.04 4.65
C VAL A 255 11.64 -7.08 3.51
N GLY A 256 12.68 -7.12 2.68
CA GLY A 256 12.83 -8.13 1.62
C GLY A 256 13.00 -9.56 2.15
N ARG A 257 13.76 -9.76 3.24
CA ARG A 257 13.89 -11.06 3.91
C ARG A 257 12.55 -11.52 4.49
N VAL A 258 11.86 -10.63 5.20
CA VAL A 258 10.50 -10.90 5.73
C VAL A 258 9.57 -11.26 4.58
N TYR A 259 9.57 -10.48 3.50
CA TYR A 259 8.73 -10.71 2.32
C TYR A 259 8.96 -12.10 1.68
N ILE A 260 10.22 -12.52 1.56
CA ILE A 260 10.58 -13.85 1.02
C ILE A 260 10.12 -14.97 1.96
N VAL A 261 10.45 -14.88 3.25
CA VAL A 261 10.06 -15.90 4.25
C VAL A 261 8.54 -16.03 4.33
N VAL A 262 7.85 -14.90 4.44
CA VAL A 262 6.37 -14.87 4.44
C VAL A 262 5.82 -15.42 3.13
N GLY A 263 6.45 -15.16 1.98
CA GLY A 263 6.08 -15.74 0.69
C GLY A 263 6.08 -17.28 0.69
N PHE A 264 7.04 -17.92 1.36
CA PHE A 264 7.02 -19.37 1.56
C PHE A 264 5.92 -19.80 2.53
N LEU A 265 5.83 -19.16 3.71
CA LEU A 265 4.85 -19.53 4.74
C LEU A 265 3.41 -19.40 4.26
N ILE A 266 3.08 -18.29 3.57
CA ILE A 266 1.73 -18.06 3.03
C ILE A 266 1.40 -19.06 1.93
N SER A 267 2.38 -19.42 1.08
CA SER A 267 2.18 -20.41 0.00
C SER A 267 1.95 -21.81 0.56
N LEU A 268 2.75 -22.23 1.56
CA LEU A 268 2.58 -23.52 2.23
C LEU A 268 1.26 -23.58 3.01
N GLY A 269 0.91 -22.53 3.75
CA GLY A 269 -0.39 -22.42 4.41
C GLY A 269 -1.55 -22.46 3.42
N GLY A 270 -1.42 -21.81 2.28
CA GLY A 270 -2.41 -21.86 1.19
C GLY A 270 -2.55 -23.28 0.61
N LEU A 271 -1.43 -23.98 0.37
CA LEU A 271 -1.45 -25.37 -0.09
C LEU A 271 -2.11 -26.30 0.94
N TYR A 272 -1.83 -26.13 2.23
CA TYR A 272 -2.52 -26.88 3.27
C TYR A 272 -4.02 -26.61 3.28
N LEU A 273 -4.46 -25.34 3.14
CA LEU A 273 -5.88 -24.98 3.05
C LEU A 273 -6.58 -25.54 1.81
N ILE A 274 -5.84 -25.89 0.75
CA ILE A 274 -6.38 -26.51 -0.47
C ILE A 274 -6.40 -28.04 -0.35
N TRP A 275 -5.29 -28.64 0.06
CA TRP A 275 -5.07 -30.09 -0.03
C TRP A 275 -5.28 -30.81 1.30
N GLY A 276 -4.91 -30.19 2.42
CA GLY A 276 -5.10 -30.77 3.77
C GLY A 276 -6.53 -30.63 4.28
N ARG A 277 -7.37 -29.87 3.58
CA ARG A 277 -8.76 -29.59 3.94
C ARG A 277 -9.72 -29.82 2.76
N ARG A 278 -9.38 -30.81 1.94
CA ARG A 278 -10.08 -31.13 0.70
C ARG A 278 -11.48 -31.67 0.99
N ASP A 279 -12.48 -31.13 0.30
CA ASP A 279 -13.85 -31.64 0.34
C ASP A 279 -14.08 -32.71 -0.74
N ALA A 280 -15.14 -33.52 -0.60
CA ALA A 280 -15.47 -34.59 -1.55
C ALA A 280 -15.70 -34.07 -2.99
N ASP A 281 -16.16 -32.82 -3.13
CA ASP A 281 -16.45 -32.16 -4.41
C ASP A 281 -15.25 -31.40 -5.01
N ASP A 282 -14.07 -31.48 -4.38
CA ASP A 282 -12.87 -30.82 -4.88
C ASP A 282 -12.26 -31.61 -6.03
N THR A 283 -12.31 -31.03 -7.22
CA THR A 283 -11.62 -31.54 -8.41
C THR A 283 -10.21 -30.95 -8.52
N LEU A 284 -9.33 -31.63 -9.26
CA LEU A 284 -8.00 -31.11 -9.58
C LEU A 284 -8.09 -29.74 -10.27
N LEU A 285 -9.07 -29.56 -11.16
CA LEU A 285 -9.29 -28.30 -11.88
C LEU A 285 -9.63 -27.14 -10.94
N LYS A 286 -10.43 -27.38 -9.89
CA LYS A 286 -10.74 -26.36 -8.86
C LYS A 286 -9.52 -25.93 -8.06
N SER A 287 -8.60 -26.87 -7.78
CA SER A 287 -7.40 -26.66 -6.97
C SER A 287 -6.19 -26.16 -7.76
N ALA A 288 -6.14 -26.43 -9.07
CA ALA A 288 -4.98 -26.16 -9.92
C ALA A 288 -4.54 -24.69 -9.97
N PRO A 289 -5.43 -23.67 -10.12
CA PRO A 289 -4.97 -22.29 -10.22
C PRO A 289 -4.26 -21.81 -8.95
N LEU A 290 -4.83 -22.11 -7.77
CA LEU A 290 -4.25 -21.68 -6.50
C LEU A 290 -2.96 -22.46 -6.19
N THR A 291 -2.93 -23.75 -6.51
CA THR A 291 -1.72 -24.58 -6.38
C THR A 291 -0.60 -24.04 -7.26
N LEU A 292 -0.88 -23.76 -8.54
CA LEU A 292 0.10 -23.20 -9.45
C LEU A 292 0.61 -21.83 -8.96
N ASN A 293 -0.27 -20.95 -8.49
CA ASN A 293 0.16 -19.66 -7.94
C ASN A 293 1.11 -19.82 -6.74
N ALA A 294 0.77 -20.71 -5.79
CA ALA A 294 1.61 -20.98 -4.63
C ALA A 294 3.01 -21.50 -5.03
N LEU A 295 3.08 -22.42 -6.00
CA LEU A 295 4.34 -22.92 -6.53
C LEU A 295 5.15 -21.82 -7.21
N LEU A 296 4.51 -20.96 -8.02
CA LEU A 296 5.17 -19.83 -8.68
C LEU A 296 5.72 -18.83 -7.67
N ILE A 297 4.98 -18.50 -6.61
CA ILE A 297 5.46 -17.61 -5.54
C ILE A 297 6.73 -18.18 -4.92
N MET A 298 6.75 -19.46 -4.55
CA MET A 298 7.93 -20.10 -3.95
C MET A 298 9.14 -20.12 -4.91
N VAL A 299 8.91 -20.44 -6.19
CA VAL A 299 9.98 -20.42 -7.22
C VAL A 299 10.52 -19.00 -7.41
N PHE A 300 9.65 -17.99 -7.53
CA PHE A 300 10.07 -16.61 -7.72
C PHE A 300 10.79 -16.05 -6.50
N ALA A 301 10.36 -16.43 -5.28
CA ALA A 301 11.03 -16.08 -4.03
C ALA A 301 12.44 -16.68 -3.96
N ALA A 302 12.58 -17.98 -4.25
CA ALA A 302 13.86 -18.67 -4.28
C ALA A 302 14.81 -18.03 -5.31
N MET A 303 14.32 -17.72 -6.51
CA MET A 303 15.12 -17.12 -7.57
C MET A 303 15.52 -15.68 -7.24
N ALA A 304 14.60 -14.87 -6.71
CA ALA A 304 14.91 -13.52 -6.26
C ALA A 304 16.00 -13.53 -5.17
N TRP A 305 15.90 -14.43 -4.20
CA TRP A 305 16.90 -14.62 -3.15
C TRP A 305 18.26 -15.06 -3.72
N ARG A 306 18.27 -16.13 -4.53
CA ARG A 306 19.48 -16.69 -5.12
C ARG A 306 20.26 -15.66 -5.93
N HIS A 307 19.56 -14.86 -6.74
CA HIS A 307 20.19 -13.81 -7.54
C HIS A 307 20.64 -12.61 -6.71
N ALA A 308 19.99 -12.33 -5.57
CA ALA A 308 20.49 -11.35 -4.61
C ALA A 308 21.82 -11.80 -3.98
N LEU A 309 21.90 -13.05 -3.51
CA LEU A 309 23.12 -13.63 -2.94
C LEU A 309 24.27 -13.67 -3.96
N ALA A 310 23.98 -14.07 -5.20
CA ALA A 310 24.95 -14.10 -6.30
C ALA A 310 25.33 -12.69 -6.83
N ARG A 311 24.84 -11.62 -6.19
CA ARG A 311 25.06 -10.21 -6.57
C ARG A 311 24.61 -9.85 -8.00
N ARG A 312 23.72 -10.65 -8.61
CA ARG A 312 23.16 -10.43 -9.96
C ARG A 312 21.93 -9.53 -9.89
N MET A 313 22.13 -8.24 -9.60
CA MET A 313 21.05 -7.30 -9.24
C MET A 313 20.01 -7.08 -10.34
N ALA A 314 20.39 -7.14 -11.62
CA ALA A 314 19.46 -7.04 -12.74
C ALA A 314 18.47 -8.21 -12.74
N LEU A 315 18.97 -9.44 -12.60
CA LEU A 315 18.15 -10.64 -12.50
C LEU A 315 17.32 -10.66 -11.21
N HIS A 316 17.92 -10.28 -10.07
CA HIS A 316 17.19 -10.14 -8.81
C HIS A 316 15.96 -9.23 -8.97
N ARG A 317 16.12 -8.06 -9.60
CA ARG A 317 15.00 -7.14 -9.88
C ARG A 317 13.91 -7.82 -10.70
N GLU A 318 14.28 -8.55 -11.74
CA GLU A 318 13.33 -9.21 -12.63
C GLU A 318 12.54 -10.33 -11.93
N TRP A 319 13.17 -11.11 -11.06
CA TRP A 319 12.49 -12.12 -10.24
C TRP A 319 11.67 -11.49 -9.11
N ALA A 320 12.15 -10.42 -8.50
CA ALA A 320 11.41 -9.69 -7.46
C ALA A 320 10.11 -9.07 -8.01
N LEU A 321 10.11 -8.56 -9.24
CA LEU A 321 8.89 -8.06 -9.90
C LEU A 321 7.89 -9.19 -10.18
N ARG A 322 8.37 -10.36 -10.63
CA ARG A 322 7.52 -11.54 -10.81
C ARG A 322 6.90 -11.99 -9.50
N LEU A 323 7.70 -12.04 -8.44
CA LEU A 323 7.25 -12.37 -7.09
C LEU A 323 6.18 -11.39 -6.59
N PHE A 324 6.41 -10.08 -6.75
CA PHE A 324 5.43 -9.05 -6.37
C PHE A 324 4.07 -9.26 -7.05
N LEU A 325 4.06 -9.50 -8.37
CA LEU A 325 2.83 -9.71 -9.11
C LEU A 325 2.13 -11.03 -8.75
N ALA A 326 2.88 -12.12 -8.56
CA ALA A 326 2.31 -13.42 -8.16
C ALA A 326 1.68 -13.37 -6.75
N MET A 327 2.37 -12.74 -5.78
CA MET A 327 1.83 -12.54 -4.43
C MET A 327 0.62 -11.61 -4.42
N SER A 328 0.49 -10.74 -5.41
CA SER A 328 -0.68 -9.87 -5.59
C SER A 328 -1.87 -10.57 -6.28
N GLY A 329 -1.76 -11.85 -6.64
CA GLY A 329 -2.80 -12.56 -7.42
C GLY A 329 -4.18 -12.56 -6.75
N VAL A 330 -4.21 -12.67 -5.42
CA VAL A 330 -5.44 -12.54 -4.61
C VAL A 330 -6.08 -11.18 -4.86
N TRP A 331 -5.34 -10.08 -4.75
CA TRP A 331 -5.85 -8.73 -5.00
C TRP A 331 -6.31 -8.54 -6.45
N PHE A 332 -5.51 -9.01 -7.42
CA PHE A 332 -5.90 -8.99 -8.84
C PHE A 332 -7.20 -9.75 -9.13
N LEU A 333 -7.44 -10.85 -8.42
CA LEU A 333 -8.69 -11.61 -8.57
C LEU A 333 -9.89 -10.76 -8.16
N ARG A 334 -9.82 -9.99 -7.06
CA ARG A 334 -10.95 -9.18 -6.58
C ARG A 334 -11.30 -8.09 -7.59
N ILE A 335 -10.30 -7.34 -8.04
CA ILE A 335 -10.52 -6.28 -9.03
C ILE A 335 -10.94 -6.87 -10.39
N GLY A 336 -10.41 -8.04 -10.77
CA GLY A 336 -10.76 -8.74 -12.01
C GLY A 336 -12.22 -9.21 -12.03
N ILE A 337 -12.74 -9.72 -10.91
CA ILE A 337 -14.16 -10.06 -10.77
C ILE A 337 -15.02 -8.80 -10.94
N MET A 338 -14.64 -7.69 -10.32
CA MET A 338 -15.42 -6.44 -10.42
C MET A 338 -15.43 -5.86 -11.83
N ILE A 339 -14.29 -5.88 -12.52
CA ILE A 339 -14.22 -5.49 -13.92
C ILE A 339 -15.11 -6.39 -14.79
N TRP A 340 -15.09 -7.71 -14.55
CA TRP A 340 -15.95 -8.65 -15.28
C TRP A 340 -17.44 -8.39 -15.02
N VAL A 341 -17.83 -8.27 -13.75
CA VAL A 341 -19.23 -8.03 -13.37
C VAL A 341 -19.74 -6.70 -13.93
N ALA A 342 -18.92 -5.66 -13.93
CA ALA A 342 -19.33 -4.36 -14.48
C ALA A 342 -19.48 -4.35 -16.01
N THR A 343 -18.84 -5.30 -16.72
CA THR A 343 -18.82 -5.32 -18.20
C THR A 343 -19.73 -6.39 -18.80
N VAL A 344 -19.79 -7.57 -18.19
CA VAL A 344 -20.47 -8.77 -18.68
C VAL A 344 -21.49 -9.32 -17.66
N GLY A 345 -21.53 -8.77 -16.44
CA GLY A 345 -22.35 -9.30 -15.36
C GLY A 345 -21.78 -10.59 -14.76
N THR A 346 -22.65 -11.45 -14.23
CA THR A 346 -22.24 -12.69 -13.55
C THR A 346 -22.07 -13.89 -14.49
N ALA A 347 -22.23 -13.69 -15.80
CA ALA A 347 -22.18 -14.74 -16.80
C ALA A 347 -20.85 -15.53 -16.73
N GLY A 348 -20.97 -16.85 -16.65
CA GLY A 348 -19.84 -17.78 -16.64
C GLY A 348 -19.01 -17.80 -15.36
N LEU A 349 -19.26 -16.94 -14.36
CA LEU A 349 -18.54 -16.95 -13.08
C LEU A 349 -18.82 -18.24 -12.30
N GLY A 350 -20.09 -18.69 -12.30
CA GLY A 350 -20.58 -19.80 -11.49
C GLY A 350 -20.56 -19.51 -9.99
N GLY A 351 -21.29 -20.32 -9.21
CA GLY A 351 -21.23 -20.24 -7.76
C GLY A 351 -19.80 -20.43 -7.26
N ARG A 352 -19.37 -19.62 -6.28
CA ARG A 352 -18.01 -19.67 -5.69
C ARG A 352 -16.86 -19.55 -6.72
N LEU A 353 -17.12 -18.93 -7.88
CA LEU A 353 -16.18 -18.78 -9.00
C LEU A 353 -15.75 -20.13 -9.60
N GLU A 354 -16.65 -21.11 -9.65
CA GLU A 354 -16.39 -22.46 -10.18
C GLU A 354 -16.83 -22.64 -11.64
N GLY A 355 -17.47 -21.64 -12.23
CA GLY A 355 -17.80 -21.63 -13.66
C GLY A 355 -16.55 -21.44 -14.54
N PRO A 356 -16.69 -21.57 -15.87
CA PRO A 356 -15.58 -21.44 -16.82
C PRO A 356 -14.82 -20.11 -16.69
N VAL A 357 -15.55 -18.99 -16.57
CA VAL A 357 -14.95 -17.66 -16.40
C VAL A 357 -14.36 -17.52 -15.00
N GLY A 358 -15.05 -18.00 -13.97
CA GLY A 358 -14.54 -17.94 -12.59
C GLY A 358 -13.20 -18.68 -12.44
N THR A 359 -13.11 -19.87 -13.05
CA THR A 359 -11.87 -20.64 -13.13
C THR A 359 -10.81 -19.93 -13.97
N GLY A 360 -11.19 -19.37 -15.12
CA GLY A 360 -10.30 -18.55 -15.95
C GLY A 360 -9.71 -17.35 -15.21
N LEU A 361 -10.52 -16.62 -14.45
CA LEU A 361 -10.09 -15.48 -13.64
C LEU A 361 -9.13 -15.90 -12.52
N LYS A 362 -9.34 -17.07 -11.90
CA LYS A 362 -8.41 -17.63 -10.90
C LYS A 362 -7.03 -17.91 -11.49
N PHE A 363 -6.91 -18.27 -12.77
CA PHE A 363 -5.61 -18.37 -13.46
C PHE A 363 -5.09 -17.00 -13.89
N ALA A 364 -5.95 -16.18 -14.49
CA ALA A 364 -5.58 -14.90 -15.07
C ALA A 364 -5.06 -13.91 -14.02
N CYS A 365 -5.53 -13.98 -12.77
CA CYS A 365 -5.18 -13.02 -11.72
C CYS A 365 -3.68 -12.95 -11.41
N TYR A 366 -2.89 -13.98 -11.71
CA TYR A 366 -1.42 -13.95 -11.63
C TYR A 366 -0.75 -14.16 -12.99
N LEU A 367 -1.32 -14.95 -13.91
CA LEU A 367 -0.71 -15.17 -15.23
C LEU A 367 -0.77 -13.94 -16.14
N ALA A 368 -1.90 -13.23 -16.17
CA ALA A 368 -2.05 -12.03 -17.00
C ALA A 368 -1.08 -10.92 -16.59
N PRO A 369 -0.94 -10.52 -15.30
CA PRO A 369 0.04 -9.51 -14.91
C PRO A 369 1.49 -9.98 -15.15
N LEU A 370 1.80 -11.27 -15.00
CA LEU A 370 3.11 -11.82 -15.37
C LEU A 370 3.38 -11.73 -16.88
N GLY A 371 2.38 -11.98 -17.71
CA GLY A 371 2.45 -11.80 -19.17
C GLY A 371 2.70 -10.35 -19.55
N VAL A 372 1.96 -9.41 -18.95
CA VAL A 372 2.17 -7.96 -19.12
C VAL A 372 3.58 -7.56 -18.69
N LEU A 373 4.09 -8.10 -17.58
CA LEU A 373 5.46 -7.84 -17.12
C LEU A 373 6.50 -8.33 -18.13
N GLN A 374 6.28 -9.49 -18.77
CA GLN A 374 7.18 -10.00 -19.80
C GLN A 374 7.17 -9.10 -21.04
N LEU A 375 5.99 -8.67 -21.50
CA LEU A 375 5.87 -7.70 -22.60
C LEU A 375 6.53 -6.37 -22.26
N TYR A 376 6.40 -5.91 -21.01
CA TYR A 376 7.09 -4.72 -20.51
C TYR A 376 8.61 -4.86 -20.63
N PHE A 377 9.20 -5.98 -20.23
CA PHE A 377 10.65 -6.18 -20.36
C PHE A 377 11.10 -6.17 -21.82
N VAL A 378 10.32 -6.77 -22.73
CA VAL A 378 10.59 -6.73 -24.18
C VAL A 378 10.55 -5.29 -24.70
N ALA A 379 9.50 -4.53 -24.38
CA ALA A 379 9.35 -3.14 -24.79
C ALA A 379 10.43 -2.22 -24.18
N GLN A 380 10.78 -2.43 -22.91
CA GLN A 380 11.83 -1.67 -22.21
C GLN A 380 13.20 -1.85 -22.88
N ARG A 381 13.53 -3.07 -23.30
CA ARG A 381 14.82 -3.39 -23.96
C ARG A 381 14.82 -3.07 -25.46
N SER A 382 13.66 -2.87 -26.07
CA SER A 382 13.55 -2.59 -27.50
C SER A 382 14.17 -1.23 -27.88
N ALA A 383 14.87 -1.20 -29.01
CA ALA A 383 15.33 0.03 -29.65
C ALA A 383 14.19 0.75 -30.42
N VAL A 384 13.08 0.06 -30.66
CA VAL A 384 11.96 0.54 -31.49
C VAL A 384 11.02 1.43 -30.65
N ALA A 385 10.82 2.67 -31.09
CA ALA A 385 9.96 3.63 -30.37
C ALA A 385 8.48 3.21 -30.34
N SER A 386 7.96 2.59 -31.42
CA SER A 386 6.57 2.13 -31.47
C SER A 386 6.28 1.05 -30.43
N ALA A 387 7.23 0.14 -30.17
CA ALA A 387 7.08 -0.87 -29.11
C ALA A 387 6.92 -0.22 -27.71
N LYS A 388 7.68 0.85 -27.44
CA LYS A 388 7.58 1.60 -26.17
C LYS A 388 6.26 2.36 -26.07
N TRP A 389 5.80 2.99 -27.16
CA TRP A 389 4.50 3.67 -27.20
C TRP A 389 3.32 2.70 -27.03
N ALA A 390 3.34 1.56 -27.73
CA ALA A 390 2.32 0.53 -27.59
C ALA A 390 2.23 0.02 -26.14
N MET A 391 3.37 -0.29 -25.53
CA MET A 391 3.40 -0.69 -24.13
C MET A 391 2.97 0.45 -23.20
N ALA A 392 3.35 1.70 -23.48
CA ALA A 392 2.95 2.84 -22.67
C ALA A 392 1.43 3.05 -22.69
N ALA A 393 0.80 2.94 -23.86
CA ALA A 393 -0.64 3.00 -24.03
C ALA A 393 -1.34 1.83 -23.31
N ALA A 394 -0.83 0.60 -23.47
CA ALA A 394 -1.34 -0.57 -22.75
C ALA A 394 -1.30 -0.38 -21.23
N MET A 395 -0.20 0.15 -20.68
CA MET A 395 -0.10 0.47 -19.25
C MET A 395 -1.07 1.58 -18.83
N GLY A 396 -1.36 2.56 -19.69
CA GLY A 396 -2.37 3.58 -19.45
C GLY A 396 -3.78 2.99 -19.33
N VAL A 397 -4.16 2.12 -20.26
CA VAL A 397 -5.45 1.40 -20.21
C VAL A 397 -5.54 0.54 -18.95
N LEU A 398 -4.47 -0.20 -18.63
CA LEU A 398 -4.41 -1.01 -17.42
C LEU A 398 -4.49 -0.15 -16.15
N ALA A 399 -3.93 1.06 -16.12
CA ALA A 399 -4.04 1.96 -14.97
C ALA A 399 -5.49 2.39 -14.73
N VAL A 400 -6.21 2.74 -15.80
CA VAL A 400 -7.65 3.08 -15.71
C VAL A 400 -8.47 1.87 -15.28
N ALA A 401 -8.26 0.71 -15.91
CA ALA A 401 -8.96 -0.53 -15.55
C ALA A 401 -8.68 -0.93 -14.09
N THR A 402 -7.43 -0.80 -13.63
CA THR A 402 -7.05 -1.08 -12.23
C THR A 402 -7.73 -0.08 -11.29
N ALA A 403 -7.75 1.21 -11.60
CA ALA A 403 -8.42 2.22 -10.78
C ALA A 403 -9.93 1.95 -10.66
N ALA A 404 -10.60 1.68 -11.78
CA ALA A 404 -12.01 1.33 -11.78
C ALA A 404 -12.27 0.05 -10.98
N GLY A 405 -11.47 -1.00 -11.19
CA GLY A 405 -11.57 -2.25 -10.45
C GLY A 405 -11.36 -2.08 -8.94
N VAL A 406 -10.44 -1.22 -8.54
CA VAL A 406 -10.21 -0.87 -7.12
C VAL A 406 -11.40 -0.15 -6.52
N VAL A 407 -11.95 0.87 -7.20
CA VAL A 407 -13.13 1.60 -6.72
C VAL A 407 -14.32 0.66 -6.56
N MET A 408 -14.60 -0.16 -7.58
CA MET A 408 -15.70 -1.13 -7.54
C MET A 408 -15.50 -2.18 -6.45
N ALA A 409 -14.29 -2.73 -6.30
CA ALA A 409 -14.01 -3.69 -5.23
C ALA A 409 -14.12 -3.05 -3.84
N SER A 410 -13.74 -1.78 -3.71
CA SER A 410 -13.88 -1.06 -2.44
C SER A 410 -15.34 -0.93 -2.03
N ILE A 411 -16.20 -0.51 -2.96
CA ILE A 411 -17.63 -0.32 -2.70
C ILE A 411 -18.34 -1.66 -2.49
N ALA A 412 -18.03 -2.67 -3.30
CA ALA A 412 -18.77 -3.92 -3.31
C ALA A 412 -18.29 -4.95 -2.29
N PHE A 413 -16.98 -5.02 -2.01
CA PHE A 413 -16.39 -6.09 -1.20
C PHE A 413 -15.81 -5.64 0.14
N TRP A 414 -15.41 -4.37 0.29
CA TRP A 414 -14.59 -3.97 1.43
C TRP A 414 -15.31 -3.03 2.38
N LEU A 415 -15.82 -1.90 1.86
CA LEU A 415 -16.48 -0.87 2.66
C LEU A 415 -17.75 -1.35 3.38
N PRO A 416 -18.59 -2.25 2.83
CA PRO A 416 -19.80 -2.70 3.53
C PRO A 416 -19.57 -3.46 4.84
N HIS A 417 -18.34 -3.91 5.09
CA HIS A 417 -17.98 -4.74 6.25
C HIS A 417 -17.09 -4.02 7.28
N ILE A 418 -16.75 -2.75 7.04
CA ILE A 418 -15.98 -1.91 7.95
C ILE A 418 -16.92 -0.80 8.44
#